data_AF-A0A060C2N6-F1
#
_entry.id   AF-A0A060C2N6-F1
#
_cell.length_a   1.000
_cell.length_b   1.000
_cell.length_c   1.000
_cell.angle_alpha   90.00
_cell.angle_beta   90.00
_cell.angle_gamma   90.00
#
_symmetry.space_group_name_H-M   'P 1'
#
loop_
_entity.id
_entity.type
_entity.pdbx_description
1 polymer ?
#
loop_
_entity_poly.entity_id
_entity_poly.type
_entity_poly.pdbx_seq_one_letter_code
_entity_poly.pdbx_strand_id
1 'polypeptide(L)'
;MQILGVGTDGHIGFNEPGSSLGSGTRMKTLTERTRKDNARFFGGDVDRVPAHCVTQGIGTILRARHLVLLAFGEGKAEAVANSVEGPVSAWCPASALQLHRHATVIVDEAAASRLRNLEYYRYAWEHKP
;
A
#
# COMPACT_ATOMS: atom_id res chain seq x y z
N MET A 1 0.65 7.62 -14.80
CA MET A 1 1.06 7.75 -13.38
C MET A 1 -0.07 7.16 -12.53
N GLN A 2 0.24 6.52 -11.41
CA GLN A 2 -0.75 5.98 -10.48
C GLN A 2 -0.40 6.37 -9.04
N ILE A 3 -1.38 6.90 -8.32
CA ILE A 3 -1.28 7.30 -6.92
C ILE A 3 -1.86 6.19 -6.06
N LEU A 4 -1.17 5.84 -4.99
CA LEU A 4 -1.49 4.75 -4.10
C LEU A 4 -1.43 5.23 -2.64
N GLY A 5 -2.28 4.66 -1.80
CA GLY A 5 -2.08 4.63 -0.35
C GLY A 5 -1.68 3.22 0.09
N VAL A 6 -1.24 3.08 1.34
CA VAL A 6 -0.93 1.77 1.95
C VAL A 6 -1.77 1.52 3.20
N GLY A 7 -2.30 0.31 3.32
CA GLY A 7 -2.93 -0.21 4.54
C GLY A 7 -1.94 -0.38 5.68
N THR A 8 -2.41 -0.46 6.93
CA THR A 8 -1.51 -0.75 8.08
C THR A 8 -0.89 -2.14 8.01
N ASP A 9 -1.47 -3.03 7.21
CA ASP A 9 -1.02 -4.40 6.89
C ASP A 9 -0.22 -4.47 5.56
N GLY A 10 0.08 -3.32 4.93
CA GLY A 10 0.80 -3.27 3.67
C GLY A 10 -0.03 -3.50 2.41
N HIS A 11 -1.37 -3.53 2.48
CA HIS A 11 -2.19 -3.65 1.25
C HIS A 11 -2.14 -2.39 0.38
N ILE A 12 -2.28 -2.57 -0.93
CA ILE A 12 -2.53 -1.50 -1.93
C ILE A 12 -3.80 -1.81 -2.72
N GLY A 13 -4.69 -0.83 -2.90
CA GLY A 13 -6.07 -1.10 -3.33
C GLY A 13 -6.78 -2.03 -2.33
N PHE A 14 -7.55 -3.00 -2.79
CA PHE A 14 -8.08 -4.08 -1.93
C PHE A 14 -7.29 -5.40 -2.07
N ASN A 15 -6.00 -5.30 -2.39
CA ASN A 15 -5.11 -6.46 -2.42
C ASN A 15 -4.58 -6.72 -1.01
N GLU A 16 -5.36 -7.43 -0.20
CA GLU A 16 -4.98 -7.87 1.14
C GLU A 16 -3.79 -8.86 1.13
N PRO A 17 -3.12 -9.07 2.28
CA PRO A 17 -2.09 -10.09 2.43
C PRO A 17 -2.50 -11.46 1.84
N GLY A 18 -1.60 -12.09 1.10
CA GLY A 18 -1.83 -13.31 0.33
C GLY A 18 -2.34 -13.07 -1.10
N SER A 19 -2.63 -11.82 -1.49
CA SER A 19 -2.95 -11.50 -2.89
C SER A 19 -1.77 -11.78 -3.82
N SER A 20 -2.02 -12.44 -4.95
CA SER A 20 -0.99 -12.69 -5.97
C SER A 20 -0.36 -11.39 -6.47
N LEU A 21 0.97 -11.32 -6.46
CA LEU A 21 1.75 -10.19 -6.97
C LEU A 21 1.57 -9.98 -8.49
N GLY A 22 1.22 -11.05 -9.23
CA GLY A 22 0.91 -10.99 -10.66
C GLY A 22 -0.57 -10.76 -10.98
N SER A 23 -1.40 -10.47 -9.98
CA SER A 23 -2.85 -10.40 -10.18
C SER A 23 -3.29 -9.28 -11.14
N GLY A 24 -4.27 -9.60 -11.99
CA GLY A 24 -5.05 -8.61 -12.74
C GLY A 24 -6.17 -7.99 -11.89
N THR A 25 -6.88 -7.04 -12.50
CA THR A 25 -8.10 -6.45 -11.93
C THR A 25 -9.14 -7.55 -11.70
N ARG A 26 -9.72 -7.61 -10.51
CA ARG A 26 -10.63 -8.69 -10.11
C ARG A 26 -11.61 -8.23 -9.02
N MET A 27 -12.63 -9.05 -8.82
CA MET A 27 -13.47 -8.96 -7.63
C MET A 27 -12.71 -9.46 -6.40
N LYS A 28 -12.86 -8.79 -5.26
CA LYS A 28 -12.35 -9.20 -3.96
C LYS A 28 -13.45 -9.10 -2.91
N THR A 29 -13.50 -10.10 -2.04
CA THR A 29 -14.30 -10.03 -0.81
C THR A 29 -13.62 -9.07 0.16
N LEU A 30 -14.40 -8.15 0.74
CA LEU A 30 -13.93 -7.27 1.80
C LEU A 30 -13.83 -8.05 3.11
N THR A 31 -12.73 -7.91 3.84
CA THR A 31 -12.68 -8.42 5.20
C THR A 31 -13.73 -7.76 6.09
N GLU A 32 -14.10 -8.46 7.16
CA GLU A 32 -15.00 -7.93 8.18
C GLU A 32 -14.47 -6.61 8.76
N ARG A 33 -13.14 -6.51 8.98
CA ARG A 33 -12.48 -5.27 9.42
C ARG A 33 -12.69 -4.14 8.41
N THR A 34 -12.43 -4.37 7.13
CA THR A 34 -12.66 -3.36 6.09
C THR A 34 -14.13 -2.94 6.01
N ARG A 35 -15.09 -3.86 6.23
CA ARG A 35 -16.50 -3.50 6.30
C ARG A 35 -16.81 -2.62 7.52
N LYS A 36 -16.30 -2.99 8.70
CA LYS A 36 -16.45 -2.20 9.94
C LYS A 36 -15.85 -0.79 9.80
N ASP A 37 -14.64 -0.67 9.26
CA ASP A 37 -13.95 0.63 9.08
C ASP A 37 -14.71 1.55 8.11
N ASN A 38 -15.41 0.96 7.13
CA ASN A 38 -16.19 1.70 6.13
C ASN A 38 -17.64 1.94 6.56
N ALA A 39 -18.16 1.29 7.61
CA ALA A 39 -19.55 1.43 8.05
C ALA A 39 -19.93 2.89 8.36
N ARG A 40 -18.95 3.72 8.75
CA ARG A 40 -19.13 5.19 8.90
C ARG A 40 -19.69 5.89 7.66
N PHE A 41 -19.47 5.33 6.47
CA PHE A 41 -20.01 5.85 5.20
C PHE A 41 -21.40 5.29 4.86
N PHE A 42 -21.88 4.31 5.61
CA PHE A 42 -23.15 3.60 5.41
C PHE A 42 -24.10 3.79 6.60
N GLY A 43 -24.01 4.94 7.28
CA GLY A 43 -24.86 5.28 8.43
C GLY A 43 -24.50 4.53 9.71
N GLY A 44 -23.28 4.02 9.82
CA GLY A 44 -22.81 3.22 10.95
C GLY A 44 -23.23 1.75 10.90
N ASP A 45 -23.95 1.34 9.85
CA ASP A 45 -24.46 -0.03 9.69
C ASP A 45 -23.54 -0.86 8.78
N VAL A 46 -22.92 -1.89 9.36
CA VAL A 46 -21.99 -2.78 8.66
C VAL A 46 -22.70 -3.65 7.63
N ASP A 47 -23.97 -3.99 7.83
CA ASP A 47 -24.73 -4.87 6.93
C ASP A 47 -25.07 -4.18 5.61
N ARG A 48 -25.07 -2.85 5.61
CA ARG A 48 -25.20 -2.02 4.41
C ARG A 48 -23.90 -1.88 3.62
N VAL A 49 -22.76 -2.28 4.18
CA VAL A 49 -21.47 -2.24 3.49
C VAL A 49 -21.36 -3.44 2.55
N PRO A 50 -21.12 -3.24 1.23
CA PRO A 50 -20.99 -4.33 0.28
C PRO A 50 -19.98 -5.40 0.71
N ALA A 51 -20.30 -6.67 0.48
CA ALA A 51 -19.38 -7.77 0.79
C ALA A 51 -18.22 -7.88 -0.23
N HIS A 52 -18.38 -7.29 -1.42
CA HIS A 52 -17.42 -7.39 -2.51
C HIS A 52 -17.09 -6.03 -3.10
N CYS A 53 -15.89 -5.92 -3.65
CA CYS A 53 -15.43 -4.77 -4.43
C CYS A 53 -14.73 -5.25 -5.70
N VAL A 54 -14.58 -4.36 -6.68
CA VAL A 54 -13.63 -4.53 -7.78
C VAL A 54 -12.38 -3.73 -7.44
N THR A 55 -11.22 -4.36 -7.53
CA THR A 55 -9.92 -3.73 -7.29
C THR A 55 -8.99 -4.00 -8.46
N GLN A 56 -8.13 -3.02 -8.78
CA GLN A 56 -6.96 -3.30 -9.59
C GLN A 56 -6.10 -4.35 -8.87
N GLY A 57 -5.60 -5.32 -9.62
CA GLY A 57 -4.60 -6.26 -9.10
C GLY A 57 -3.21 -5.63 -9.08
N ILE A 58 -2.30 -6.27 -8.34
CA ILE A 58 -0.94 -5.79 -8.16
C ILE A 58 -0.21 -5.73 -9.52
N GLY A 59 -0.37 -6.76 -10.36
CA GLY A 59 0.16 -6.78 -11.72
C GLY A 59 -0.42 -5.70 -12.62
N THR A 60 -1.68 -5.29 -12.41
CA THR A 60 -2.26 -4.12 -13.11
C THR A 60 -1.60 -2.82 -12.64
N ILE A 61 -1.44 -2.64 -11.33
CA ILE A 61 -0.82 -1.45 -10.72
C ILE A 61 0.62 -1.28 -11.25
N LEU A 62 1.41 -2.36 -11.27
CA LEU A 62 2.80 -2.36 -11.74
C LEU A 62 2.97 -2.02 -13.24
N ARG A 63 1.90 -1.91 -14.04
CA ARG A 63 1.97 -1.45 -15.44
C ARG A 63 2.02 0.07 -15.57
N ALA A 64 1.72 0.82 -14.51
CA ALA A 64 1.76 2.28 -14.56
C ALA A 64 3.18 2.76 -14.88
N ARG A 65 3.33 3.86 -15.64
CA ARG A 65 4.67 4.40 -15.95
C ARG A 65 5.43 4.93 -14.73
N HIS A 66 4.71 5.28 -13.67
CA HIS A 66 5.22 5.85 -12.43
C HIS A 66 4.21 5.57 -11.32
N LEU A 67 4.70 5.03 -10.22
CA LEU A 67 3.94 4.80 -8.99
C LEU A 67 4.30 5.86 -7.95
N VAL A 68 3.30 6.44 -7.30
CA VAL A 68 3.47 7.36 -6.18
C VAL A 68 2.68 6.83 -5.00
N LEU A 69 3.38 6.32 -3.97
CA LEU A 69 2.78 5.87 -2.72
C LEU A 69 2.81 7.01 -1.70
N LEU A 70 1.66 7.27 -1.07
CA LEU A 70 1.52 8.24 0.01
C LEU A 70 1.18 7.51 1.32
N ALA A 71 1.91 7.78 2.40
CA ALA A 71 1.59 7.24 3.72
C ALA A 71 1.96 8.22 4.83
N PHE A 72 1.02 8.50 5.73
CA PHE A 72 1.20 9.50 6.79
C PHE A 72 0.74 8.97 8.15
N GLY A 73 1.44 9.38 9.20
CA GLY A 73 1.17 9.02 10.58
C GLY A 73 1.83 7.71 11.03
N GLU A 74 2.06 7.60 12.34
CA GLU A 74 2.76 6.49 12.99
C GLU A 74 2.11 5.12 12.71
N GLY A 75 0.78 5.07 12.58
CA GLY A 75 0.06 3.84 12.25
C GLY A 75 0.45 3.22 10.90
N LYS A 76 1.18 3.95 10.05
CA LYS A 76 1.72 3.45 8.77
C LYS A 76 3.17 3.01 8.85
N ALA A 77 3.87 3.25 9.95
CA ALA A 77 5.32 3.10 10.03
C ALA A 77 5.81 1.67 9.71
N GLU A 78 5.15 0.66 10.27
CA GLU A 78 5.49 -0.74 10.00
C GLU A 78 5.20 -1.14 8.55
N ALA A 79 4.05 -0.71 8.01
CA ALA A 79 3.71 -0.97 6.61
C ALA A 79 4.71 -0.33 5.66
N VAL A 80 5.12 0.92 5.91
CA VAL A 80 6.15 1.62 5.13
C VAL A 80 7.48 0.87 5.19
N ALA A 81 7.95 0.51 6.40
CA ALA A 81 9.20 -0.23 6.56
C ALA A 81 9.18 -1.56 5.80
N ASN A 82 8.11 -2.34 5.93
CA ASN A 82 7.96 -3.61 5.21
C ASN A 82 7.84 -3.43 3.69
N SER A 83 7.23 -2.34 3.24
CA SER A 83 7.10 -2.04 1.81
C SER A 83 8.42 -1.63 1.16
N VAL A 84 9.25 -0.89 1.87
CA VAL A 84 10.48 -0.27 1.33
C VAL A 84 11.72 -1.12 1.60
N GLU A 85 11.84 -1.69 2.80
CA GLU A 85 13.04 -2.39 3.29
C GLU A 85 12.82 -3.89 3.52
N GLY A 86 11.56 -4.32 3.59
CA GLY A 86 11.20 -5.73 3.76
C GLY A 86 11.36 -6.55 2.48
N PRO A 87 11.25 -7.89 2.58
CA PRO A 87 11.28 -8.77 1.42
C PRO A 87 10.05 -8.55 0.53
N VAL A 88 10.24 -8.69 -0.78
CA VAL A 88 9.12 -8.75 -1.73
C VAL A 88 8.28 -9.99 -1.42
N SER A 89 7.05 -9.78 -0.97
CA SER A 89 6.18 -10.85 -0.49
C SER A 89 4.71 -10.53 -0.70
N ALA A 90 3.90 -11.54 -1.05
CA ALA A 90 2.45 -11.42 -1.09
C ALA A 90 1.83 -11.11 0.28
N TRP A 91 2.55 -11.36 1.39
CA TRP A 91 2.13 -10.97 2.73
C TRP A 91 2.21 -9.46 2.97
N CYS A 92 3.08 -8.74 2.25
CA CYS A 92 3.10 -7.28 2.20
C CYS A 92 2.94 -6.83 0.75
N PRO A 93 1.71 -6.74 0.21
CA PRO A 93 1.44 -6.42 -1.20
C PRO A 93 2.15 -5.15 -1.73
N ALA A 94 2.29 -4.12 -0.89
CA ALA A 94 3.02 -2.90 -1.21
C ALA A 94 4.53 -3.11 -1.47
N SER A 95 5.14 -4.18 -0.94
CA SER A 95 6.54 -4.54 -1.27
C SER A 95 6.76 -4.81 -2.76
N ALA A 96 5.69 -5.10 -3.51
CA ALA A 96 5.77 -5.25 -4.96
C ALA A 96 6.24 -3.97 -5.68
N LEU A 97 6.10 -2.80 -5.06
CA LEU A 97 6.62 -1.53 -5.60
C LEU A 97 8.14 -1.57 -5.79
N GLN A 98 8.88 -2.39 -5.01
CA GLN A 98 10.33 -2.59 -5.17
C GLN A 98 10.70 -3.17 -6.54
N LEU A 99 9.77 -3.88 -7.19
CA LEU A 99 9.96 -4.43 -8.55
C LEU A 99 9.68 -3.41 -9.65
N HIS A 100 9.20 -2.21 -9.30
CA HIS A 100 8.78 -1.22 -10.28
C HIS A 100 9.95 -0.30 -10.67
N ARG A 101 10.19 -0.17 -11.98
CA ARG A 101 11.25 0.67 -12.56
C ARG A 101 11.23 2.16 -12.14
N HIS A 102 10.09 2.65 -11.67
CA HIS A 102 9.94 4.05 -11.26
C HIS A 102 8.86 4.19 -10.19
N ALA A 103 9.24 4.09 -8.93
CA ALA A 103 8.35 4.27 -7.78
C ALA A 103 8.87 5.39 -6.88
N THR A 104 7.94 6.21 -6.38
CA THR A 104 8.20 7.25 -5.39
C THR A 104 7.34 6.98 -4.18
N VAL A 105 7.96 6.97 -3.00
CA VAL A 105 7.28 6.80 -1.72
C VAL A 105 7.43 8.11 -0.95
N ILE A 106 6.29 8.73 -0.61
CA ILE A 106 6.23 10.01 0.11
C ILE A 106 5.59 9.73 1.46
N VAL A 107 6.34 10.04 2.52
CA VAL A 107 5.96 9.79 3.90
C VAL A 107 6.30 10.98 4.79
N ASP A 108 5.58 11.13 5.90
CA ASP A 108 5.98 12.02 6.99
C ASP A 108 6.96 11.31 7.95
N GLU A 109 7.58 12.06 8.86
CA GLU A 109 8.53 11.53 9.84
C GLU A 109 7.91 10.42 10.71
N ALA A 110 6.63 10.54 11.05
CA ALA A 110 5.93 9.54 11.85
C ALA A 110 5.80 8.19 11.11
N ALA A 111 5.42 8.19 9.83
CA ALA A 111 5.39 7.00 9.00
C ALA A 111 6.79 6.51 8.58
N ALA A 112 7.81 7.36 8.64
CA ALA A 112 9.20 6.99 8.42
C ALA A 112 9.88 6.37 9.66
N SER A 113 9.29 6.50 10.85
CA SER A 113 9.92 6.17 12.15
C SER A 113 10.47 4.74 12.32
N ARG A 114 10.07 3.79 11.45
CA ARG A 114 10.54 2.39 11.46
C ARG A 114 11.53 2.05 10.34
N LEU A 115 11.85 2.99 9.46
CA LEU A 115 12.87 2.81 8.43
C LEU A 115 14.26 2.80 9.07
N ARG A 116 15.09 1.83 8.68
CA ARG A 116 16.46 1.67 9.19
C ARG A 116 17.47 2.50 8.40
N ASN A 117 17.18 2.82 7.14
CA ASN A 117 18.11 3.52 6.25
C ASN A 117 17.72 4.99 5.98
N LEU A 118 17.06 5.67 6.94
CA LEU A 118 16.62 7.05 6.77
C LEU A 118 17.73 8.02 6.34
N GLU A 119 18.90 7.91 6.98
CA GLU A 119 20.06 8.76 6.66
C GLU A 119 20.49 8.57 5.21
N TYR A 120 20.55 7.32 4.74
CA TYR A 120 20.87 7.01 3.35
C TYR A 120 19.82 7.56 2.38
N TYR A 121 18.52 7.45 2.68
CA TYR A 121 17.48 7.99 1.81
C TYR A 121 17.54 9.50 1.67
N ARG A 122 17.81 10.22 2.78
CA ARG A 122 18.01 11.68 2.75
C ARG A 122 19.24 12.05 1.93
N TYR A 123 20.38 11.41 2.20
CA TYR A 123 21.61 11.62 1.45
C TYR A 123 21.41 11.38 -0.05
N ALA A 124 20.81 10.24 -0.42
CA ALA A 124 20.55 9.90 -1.81
C ALA A 124 19.57 10.88 -2.48
N TRP A 125 18.61 11.45 -1.76
CA TRP A 125 17.69 12.46 -2.28
C TRP A 125 18.39 13.80 -2.55
N GLU A 126 19.24 14.25 -1.64
CA GLU A 126 20.03 15.50 -1.77
C GLU A 126 21.04 15.44 -2.91
N HIS A 127 21.52 14.24 -3.25
CA HIS A 127 22.55 14.00 -4.26
C HIS A 127 22.01 13.34 -5.54
N LYS A 128 20.71 13.50 -5.84
CA LYS A 128 20.15 13.02 -7.11
C LYS A 128 20.80 13.77 -8.30
N PRO A 129 21.18 13.05 -9.38
CA PRO A 129 21.70 13.67 -10.59
C PRO A 129 20.64 14.49 -11.34
#